data_AF-A0A820SXP0-F1
#
_entry.id   AF-A0A820SXP0-F1
#
_cell.length_a   1.000
_cell.length_b   1.000
_cell.length_c   1.000
_cell.angle_alpha   90.00
_cell.angle_beta   90.00
_cell.angle_gamma   90.00
#
_symmetry.space_group_name_H-M   'P 1'
#
loop_
_entity.id
_entity.type
_entity.pdbx_description
1 polymer ?
#
loop_
_entity_poly.entity_id
_entity_poly.type
_entity_poly.pdbx_seq_one_letter_code
_entity_poly.pdbx_strand_id
1 'polypeptide(L)'
;MNKIHTLLYIPNLIGYFRVCLLVLAWYYFDDPIVFLTFYVIQALLDAVDGWTARYFNQVSKFGEFLDIVIDNIGRGILWTRIASIGIFITSIEWITFVALNHHGSDWKLKLSSSNDLIVRNALKNGIYI
;
A
#
# COMPACT_ATOMS: atom_id res chain seq x y z
N MET A 1 -23.53 -5.49 -4.23
CA MET A 1 -22.59 -5.87 -5.32
C MET A 1 -21.93 -7.19 -4.97
N ASN A 2 -21.88 -8.12 -5.93
CA ASN A 2 -21.26 -9.44 -5.74
C ASN A 2 -19.76 -9.27 -5.47
N LYS A 3 -19.28 -9.72 -4.30
CA LYS A 3 -17.88 -9.57 -3.85
C LYS A 3 -16.85 -10.11 -4.85
N ILE A 4 -17.24 -11.10 -5.66
CA ILE A 4 -16.40 -11.73 -6.68
C ILE A 4 -16.04 -10.74 -7.80
N HIS A 5 -16.95 -9.86 -8.23
CA HIS A 5 -16.65 -8.90 -9.29
C HIS A 5 -15.61 -7.87 -8.86
N THR A 6 -15.58 -7.52 -7.56
CA THR A 6 -14.57 -6.59 -7.02
C THR A 6 -13.15 -7.16 -7.17
N LEU A 7 -12.96 -8.47 -7.02
CA LEU A 7 -11.64 -9.10 -7.20
C LEU A 7 -11.11 -8.98 -8.64
N LEU A 8 -12.02 -8.85 -9.61
CA LEU A 8 -11.69 -8.79 -11.05
C LEU A 8 -11.70 -7.35 -11.60
N TYR A 9 -11.72 -6.34 -10.74
CA TYR A 9 -11.56 -4.96 -11.18
C TYR A 9 -10.21 -4.74 -11.85
N ILE A 10 -10.20 -3.89 -12.87
CA ILE A 10 -9.00 -3.53 -13.63
C ILE A 10 -7.84 -3.10 -12.71
N PRO A 11 -8.03 -2.18 -11.73
CA PRO A 11 -6.97 -1.86 -10.77
C PRO A 11 -6.47 -3.06 -9.96
N ASN A 12 -7.34 -3.99 -9.58
CA ASN A 12 -6.94 -5.16 -8.78
C ASN A 12 -6.18 -6.19 -9.62
N LEU A 13 -6.51 -6.33 -10.91
CA LEU A 13 -5.74 -7.15 -11.85
C LEU A 13 -4.32 -6.57 -12.04
N ILE A 14 -4.19 -5.24 -12.12
CA ILE A 14 -2.89 -4.57 -12.11
C ILE A 14 -2.17 -4.90 -10.79
N GLY A 15 -2.83 -4.78 -9.64
CA GLY A 15 -2.30 -5.21 -8.34
C GLY A 15 -1.79 -6.66 -8.30
N TYR A 16 -2.46 -7.61 -8.95
CA TYR A 16 -1.96 -8.98 -9.03
C TYR A 16 -0.70 -9.09 -9.90
N PHE A 17 -0.63 -8.34 -10.99
CA PHE A 17 0.58 -8.27 -11.81
C PHE A 17 1.74 -7.62 -11.04
N ARG A 18 1.45 -6.59 -10.24
CA ARG A 18 2.38 -5.96 -9.29
C ARG A 18 2.99 -6.98 -8.32
N VAL A 19 2.19 -7.90 -7.78
CA VAL A 19 2.68 -9.02 -6.95
C VAL A 19 3.64 -9.92 -7.72
N CYS A 20 3.32 -10.29 -8.98
CA CYS A 20 4.22 -11.10 -9.80
C CYS A 20 5.57 -10.41 -10.03
N LEU A 21 5.57 -9.09 -10.29
CA LEU A 21 6.80 -8.31 -10.43
C LEU A 21 7.61 -8.26 -9.14
N LEU A 22 6.98 -8.14 -7.97
CA LEU A 22 7.67 -8.23 -6.68
C LEU A 22 8.31 -9.61 -6.45
N VAL A 23 7.62 -10.68 -6.82
CA VAL A 23 8.17 -12.04 -6.75
C VAL A 23 9.38 -12.19 -7.68
N LEU A 24 9.32 -11.63 -8.88
CA LEU A 24 10.46 -11.62 -9.80
C LEU A 24 11.62 -10.77 -9.26
N ALA A 25 11.34 -9.59 -8.71
CA ALA A 25 12.35 -8.77 -8.06
C ALA A 25 13.04 -9.56 -6.93
N TRP A 26 12.27 -10.20 -6.06
CA TRP A 26 12.81 -11.03 -4.98
C TRP A 26 13.57 -12.27 -5.49
N TYR A 27 13.12 -12.90 -6.56
CA TYR A 27 13.85 -14.03 -7.17
C TYR A 27 15.22 -13.60 -7.69
N TYR A 28 15.31 -12.43 -8.31
CA TYR A 28 16.56 -11.83 -8.79
C TYR A 28 17.21 -10.91 -7.76
N PHE A 29 17.01 -11.16 -6.47
CA PHE A 29 17.55 -10.30 -5.42
C PHE A 29 19.06 -10.09 -5.57
N ASP A 30 19.84 -11.11 -5.88
CA ASP A 30 21.31 -10.97 -5.96
C ASP A 30 21.81 -10.24 -7.22
N ASP A 31 20.96 -10.04 -8.24
CA ASP A 31 21.28 -9.25 -9.44
C ASP A 31 20.70 -7.83 -9.30
N PRO A 32 21.51 -6.79 -9.01
CA PRO A 32 20.99 -5.44 -8.75
C PRO A 32 20.25 -4.81 -9.93
N ILE A 33 20.65 -5.11 -11.16
CA ILE A 33 20.07 -4.48 -12.36
C ILE A 33 18.70 -5.10 -12.63
N VAL A 34 18.62 -6.43 -12.58
CA VAL A 34 17.37 -7.16 -12.80
C VAL A 34 16.39 -6.90 -11.65
N PHE A 35 16.87 -6.94 -10.40
CA PHE A 35 16.09 -6.54 -9.22
C PHE A 35 15.47 -5.16 -9.39
N LEU A 36 16.31 -4.15 -9.67
CA LEU A 36 15.86 -2.75 -9.75
C LEU A 36 14.87 -2.57 -10.90
N THR A 37 15.08 -3.26 -12.02
CA THR A 37 14.17 -3.21 -13.18
C THR A 37 12.77 -3.66 -12.78
N PHE A 38 12.63 -4.86 -12.20
CA PHE A 38 11.32 -5.36 -11.77
C PHE A 38 10.72 -4.51 -10.64
N TYR A 39 11.53 -4.08 -9.68
CA TYR A 39 11.09 -3.25 -8.56
C TYR A 39 10.55 -1.88 -9.03
N VAL A 40 11.24 -1.21 -9.95
CA VAL A 40 10.83 0.09 -10.48
C VAL A 40 9.58 -0.03 -11.35
N ILE A 41 9.52 -1.02 -12.24
CA ILE A 41 8.30 -1.26 -13.05
C ILE A 41 7.11 -1.47 -12.13
N GLN A 42 7.28 -2.26 -11.08
CA GLN A 42 6.27 -2.43 -10.06
C GLN A 42 5.85 -1.10 -9.43
N ALA A 43 6.81 -0.33 -8.89
CA ALA A 43 6.50 0.93 -8.22
C ALA A 43 5.78 1.94 -9.14
N LEU A 44 6.05 1.92 -10.45
CA LEU A 44 5.35 2.77 -11.41
C LEU A 44 3.90 2.33 -11.66
N LEU A 45 3.61 1.03 -11.60
CA LEU A 45 2.27 0.50 -11.82
C LEU A 45 1.29 0.81 -10.68
N ASP A 46 1.80 1.13 -9.49
CA ASP A 46 1.02 1.67 -8.37
C ASP A 46 0.23 2.92 -8.76
N ALA A 47 0.91 3.87 -9.42
CA ALA A 47 0.24 5.08 -9.91
C ALA A 47 -0.85 4.75 -10.96
N VAL A 48 -0.64 3.69 -11.74
CA VAL A 48 -1.56 3.26 -12.81
C VAL A 48 -2.80 2.58 -12.22
N ASP A 49 -2.68 1.73 -11.20
CA ASP A 49 -3.85 1.11 -10.59
C ASP A 49 -4.74 2.15 -9.88
N GLY A 50 -4.17 3.12 -9.16
CA GLY A 50 -4.94 4.19 -8.54
C GLY A 50 -5.62 5.09 -9.58
N TRP A 51 -4.93 5.40 -10.67
CA TRP A 51 -5.50 6.16 -11.77
C TRP A 51 -6.66 5.41 -12.44
N THR A 52 -6.47 4.12 -12.77
CA THR A 52 -7.52 3.30 -13.40
C THR A 52 -8.72 3.09 -12.47
N ALA A 53 -8.50 2.93 -11.15
CA ALA A 53 -9.59 2.82 -10.18
C ALA A 53 -10.51 4.05 -10.21
N ARG A 54 -9.94 5.26 -10.29
CA ARG A 54 -10.69 6.52 -10.39
C ARG A 54 -11.34 6.68 -11.76
N TYR A 55 -10.61 6.38 -12.83
CA TYR A 55 -11.10 6.53 -14.20
C TYR A 55 -12.30 5.61 -14.49
N PHE A 56 -12.25 4.36 -14.07
CA PHE A 56 -13.34 3.39 -14.27
C PHE A 56 -14.37 3.38 -13.14
N ASN A 57 -14.25 4.27 -12.14
CA ASN A 57 -15.09 4.28 -10.95
C ASN A 57 -15.15 2.90 -10.23
N GLN A 58 -13.99 2.22 -10.17
CA GLN A 58 -13.79 0.89 -9.59
C GLN A 58 -13.05 0.94 -8.23
N VAL A 59 -13.21 2.05 -7.49
CA VAL A 59 -12.63 2.21 -6.16
C VAL A 59 -13.31 1.24 -5.17
N SER A 60 -12.52 0.49 -4.40
CA SER A 60 -13.04 -0.49 -3.45
C SER A 60 -12.14 -0.66 -2.22
N LYS A 61 -12.74 -1.00 -1.07
CA LYS A 61 -11.99 -1.30 0.17
C LYS A 61 -11.01 -2.46 0.03
N PHE A 62 -11.35 -3.44 -0.82
CA PHE A 62 -10.44 -4.54 -1.11
C PHE A 62 -9.22 -4.08 -1.90
N GLY A 63 -9.42 -3.24 -2.93
CA GLY A 63 -8.32 -2.67 -3.70
C GLY A 63 -7.41 -1.80 -2.85
N GLU A 64 -7.98 -0.93 -2.01
CA GLU A 64 -7.24 -0.12 -1.03
C GLU A 64 -6.41 -1.01 -0.07
N PHE A 65 -7.00 -2.07 0.46
CA PHE A 65 -6.29 -3.01 1.32
C PHE A 65 -5.17 -3.76 0.58
N LEU A 66 -5.45 -4.25 -0.63
CA LEU A 66 -4.50 -4.98 -1.47
C LEU A 66 -3.28 -4.11 -1.79
N ASP A 67 -3.52 -2.84 -2.15
CA ASP A 67 -2.49 -1.86 -2.47
C ASP A 67 -1.52 -1.65 -1.30
N ILE A 68 -2.04 -1.35 -0.10
CA ILE A 68 -1.22 -1.16 1.11
C ILE A 68 -0.37 -2.40 1.43
N VAL A 69 -0.93 -3.60 1.24
CA VAL A 69 -0.20 -4.87 1.47
C VAL A 69 0.94 -5.03 0.48
N ILE A 70 0.70 -4.82 -0.82
CA ILE A 70 1.72 -4.90 -1.87
C ILE A 70 2.85 -3.92 -1.58
N ASP A 71 2.49 -2.70 -1.18
CA ASP A 71 3.42 -1.63 -0.84
C ASP A 71 4.32 -1.96 0.35
N ASN A 72 3.74 -2.49 1.43
CA ASN A 72 4.50 -2.95 2.60
C ASN A 72 5.46 -4.09 2.23
N ILE A 73 5.04 -5.02 1.37
CA ILE A 73 5.92 -6.10 0.89
C ILE A 73 7.06 -5.52 0.06
N GLY A 74 6.75 -4.62 -0.88
CA GLY A 74 7.74 -3.96 -1.72
C GLY A 74 8.79 -3.20 -0.91
N ARG A 75 8.35 -2.33 0.01
CA ARG A 75 9.25 -1.63 0.93
C ARG A 75 10.05 -2.58 1.79
N GLY A 76 9.45 -3.66 2.29
CA GLY A 76 10.15 -4.67 3.08
C GLY A 76 11.31 -5.33 2.31
N ILE A 77 11.09 -5.71 1.05
CA ILE A 77 12.14 -6.24 0.17
C ILE A 77 13.25 -5.20 -0.03
N LEU A 78 12.89 -3.94 -0.27
CA LEU A 78 13.88 -2.87 -0.44
C LEU A 78 14.70 -2.63 0.84
N TRP A 79 14.03 -2.51 1.99
CA TRP A 79 14.67 -2.25 3.28
C TRP A 79 15.68 -3.35 3.66
N THR A 80 15.29 -4.61 3.47
CA THR A 80 16.18 -5.75 3.75
C THR A 80 17.39 -5.81 2.82
N ARG A 81 17.29 -5.23 1.61
CA ARG A 81 18.42 -5.10 0.68
C ARG A 81 19.40 -4.00 1.06
N ILE A 82 18.91 -2.83 1.49
CA ILE A 82 19.74 -1.63 1.63
C ILE A 82 20.27 -1.41 3.05
N ALA A 83 19.59 -1.94 4.08
CA ALA A 83 19.92 -1.65 5.47
C ALA A 83 19.83 -2.90 6.36
N SER A 84 20.82 -3.09 7.22
CA SER A 84 20.83 -4.17 8.21
C SER A 84 19.67 -4.10 9.21
N ILE A 85 19.20 -2.88 9.53
CA ILE A 85 18.02 -2.63 10.35
C ILE A 85 16.69 -2.78 9.59
N GLY A 86 16.73 -3.11 8.29
CA GLY A 86 15.55 -3.13 7.43
C GLY A 86 14.43 -4.03 7.91
N ILE A 87 14.75 -5.17 8.52
CA ILE A 87 13.76 -6.10 9.12
C ILE A 87 13.00 -5.43 10.27
N PHE A 88 13.68 -4.63 11.08
CA PHE A 88 13.06 -3.90 12.18
C PHE A 88 12.11 -2.82 11.66
N ILE A 89 12.53 -2.03 10.66
CA ILE A 89 11.68 -1.02 10.02
C ILE A 89 10.43 -1.68 9.43
N THR A 90 10.61 -2.77 8.68
CA THR A 90 9.51 -3.54 8.08
C THR A 90 8.54 -4.06 9.15
N SER A 91 9.07 -4.54 10.28
CA SER A 91 8.25 -5.01 11.40
C SER A 91 7.38 -3.90 11.98
N ILE A 92 7.93 -2.68 12.12
CA ILE A 92 7.16 -1.52 12.56
C ILE A 92 6.05 -1.19 11.56
N GLU A 93 6.33 -1.16 10.25
CA GLU A 93 5.33 -0.88 9.21
C GLU A 93 4.15 -1.86 9.27
N TRP A 94 4.41 -3.16 9.47
CA TRP A 94 3.38 -4.19 9.62
C TRP A 94 2.56 -4.03 10.91
N ILE A 95 3.21 -3.69 12.03
CA ILE A 95 2.51 -3.43 13.29
C ILE A 95 1.60 -2.21 13.15
N THR A 96 2.09 -1.12 12.53
CA THR A 96 1.30 0.08 12.26
C THR A 96 0.10 -0.24 11.37
N PHE A 97 0.29 -1.04 10.32
CA PHE A 97 -0.79 -1.48 9.45
C PHE A 97 -1.87 -2.28 10.19
N VAL A 98 -1.48 -3.27 11.01
CA VAL A 98 -2.43 -4.08 11.78
C VAL A 98 -3.18 -3.23 12.81
N ALA A 99 -2.47 -2.37 13.54
CA ALA A 99 -3.08 -1.47 14.52
C ALA A 99 -4.10 -0.52 13.87
N LEU A 100 -3.77 0.03 12.69
CA LEU A 100 -4.64 0.94 11.96
C LEU A 100 -5.90 0.22 11.44
N ASN A 101 -5.75 -0.98 10.88
CA ASN A 101 -6.89 -1.77 10.41
C ASN A 101 -7.80 -2.22 11.55
N HIS A 102 -7.24 -2.55 12.73
CA HIS A 102 -8.04 -2.96 13.87
C HIS A 102 -8.96 -1.84 14.39
N HIS A 103 -8.49 -0.59 14.38
CA HIS A 103 -9.27 0.54 14.91
C HIS A 103 -10.43 1.00 13.99
N GLY A 104 -10.52 0.51 12.74
CA GLY A 104 -11.60 0.83 11.80
C GLY A 104 -11.66 2.30 11.39
N SER A 105 -12.55 2.69 10.46
CA SER A 105 -12.65 4.08 9.95
C SER A 105 -12.98 5.13 11.01
N ASP A 106 -13.44 4.71 12.19
CA ASP A 106 -13.90 5.58 13.27
C ASP A 106 -12.76 6.26 14.03
N TRP A 107 -11.51 5.82 13.83
CA TRP A 107 -10.36 6.48 14.47
C TRP A 107 -10.27 7.95 14.03
N LYS A 108 -10.55 8.25 12.75
CA LYS A 108 -10.57 9.63 12.23
C LYS A 108 -11.65 10.47 12.90
N LEU A 109 -12.83 9.88 13.14
CA LEU A 109 -13.95 10.55 13.82
C LEU A 109 -13.63 10.79 15.30
N LYS A 110 -13.06 9.81 15.99
CA LYS A 110 -12.62 9.94 17.39
C LYS A 110 -11.54 11.03 17.52
N LEU A 111 -10.57 11.06 16.62
CA LEU A 111 -9.51 12.07 16.60
C LEU A 111 -10.06 13.47 16.27
N SER A 112 -10.99 13.58 15.31
CA SER A 112 -11.67 14.85 15.00
C SER A 112 -12.54 15.37 16.15
N SER A 113 -13.11 14.46 16.93
CA SER A 113 -13.90 14.77 18.14
C SER A 113 -13.05 15.06 19.37
N SER A 114 -11.74 14.81 19.32
CA SER A 114 -10.83 15.08 20.43
C SER A 114 -10.70 16.58 20.70
N ASN A 115 -10.46 16.93 21.97
CA ASN A 115 -10.27 18.32 22.39
C ASN A 115 -8.87 18.88 22.03
N ASP A 116 -8.00 18.08 21.42
CA ASP A 116 -6.66 18.52 21.03
C ASP A 116 -6.68 19.41 19.79
N LEU A 117 -6.33 20.67 20.00
CA LEU A 117 -6.27 21.70 18.95
C LEU A 117 -5.26 21.36 17.85
N ILE A 118 -4.14 20.72 18.20
CA ILE A 118 -3.10 20.31 17.24
C ILE A 118 -3.65 19.27 16.28
N VAL A 119 -4.33 18.26 16.82
CA VAL A 119 -4.95 17.18 16.05
C VAL A 119 -6.03 17.72 15.12
N ARG A 120 -6.88 18.61 15.62
CA ARG A 120 -7.93 19.26 14.81
C ARG A 120 -7.38 20.10 13.66
N ASN A 121 -6.32 20.86 13.92
CA ASN A 121 -5.67 21.67 12.88
C ASN A 121 -4.96 20.81 11.83
N ALA A 122 -4.31 19.72 12.25
CA ALA A 122 -3.69 18.76 11.34
C ALA A 122 -4.72 18.05 10.45
N LEU A 123 -5.88 17.67 11.00
CA LEU A 123 -6.95 17.02 10.24
C LEU A 123 -7.70 17.99 9.30
N LYS A 124 -7.90 19.25 9.71
CA LYS A 124 -8.54 20.28 8.87
C LYS A 124 -7.71 20.68 7.65
N ASN A 125 -6.38 20.62 7.76
CA ASN A 125 -5.46 20.99 6.67
C ASN A 125 -5.27 19.88 5.63
N GLY A 126 -6.07 18.81 5.69
CA GLY A 126 -6.23 17.88 4.58
C GLY A 126 -5.03 16.97 4.36
N ILE A 127 -4.84 15.99 5.24
CA ILE A 127 -4.34 14.68 4.79
C ILE A 127 -5.57 13.89 4.33
N TYR A 128 -6.17 14.34 3.22
CA TYR A 128 -7.04 13.49 2.41
C TYR A 128 -6.09 12.67 1.53
N ILE A 129 -5.65 11.54 2.06
CA ILE A 129 -5.20 10.42 1.21
C ILE A 129 -6.46 9.82 0.58
#